data_AF-A0A6A4HHL7-F1
#
_entry.id   AF-A0A6A4HHL7-F1
#
_cell.length_a   1.000
_cell.length_b   1.000
_cell.length_c   1.000
_cell.angle_alpha   90.00
_cell.angle_beta   90.00
_cell.angle_gamma   90.00
#
_symmetry.space_group_name_H-M   'P 1'
#
loop_
_entity.id
_entity.type
_entity.pdbx_description
1 polymer ?
#
loop_
_entity_poly.entity_id
_entity_poly.type
_entity_poly.pdbx_seq_one_letter_code
_entity_poly.pdbx_strand_id
1 'polypeptide(L)'
;VDTHWSSTFLMIKRALLLRPAISQFLTADNYRHLMTQANARLAPVDWKILEDIKDVLEVPHLFQQHLSSKKTPILCWALLAFAAMIQLYNEKLDEHPHLANAIRAGSKKLDEYAEKICEAPAYILAMGIVSPRQTAIHTDNLHNVYVCGLLVCTEYLAGKRLVI
;
A
#
# COMPACT_ATOMS: atom_id res chain seq x y z
N VAL A 1 -10.55 -15.83 7.18
CA VAL A 1 -10.88 -14.57 7.89
C VAL A 1 -10.70 -13.46 6.87
N ASP A 2 -11.78 -12.81 6.46
CA ASP A 2 -11.68 -11.62 5.59
C ASP A 2 -11.12 -10.48 6.43
N THR A 3 -9.82 -10.27 6.31
CA THR A 3 -9.12 -9.21 7.00
C THR A 3 -9.52 -7.86 6.39
N HIS A 4 -10.24 -7.05 7.16
CA HIS A 4 -10.74 -5.71 6.79
C HIS A 4 -9.63 -4.64 6.64
N TRP A 5 -8.45 -5.01 6.14
CA TRP A 5 -7.26 -4.16 6.07
C TRP A 5 -7.43 -2.99 5.11
N SER A 6 -8.31 -3.15 4.11
CA SER A 6 -8.65 -2.11 3.14
C SER A 6 -9.92 -1.32 3.48
N SER A 7 -10.50 -1.49 4.68
CA SER A 7 -11.78 -0.87 5.03
C SER A 7 -11.78 0.65 4.94
N THR A 8 -10.76 1.31 5.51
CA THR A 8 -10.60 2.77 5.44
C THR A 8 -10.48 3.26 4.00
N PHE A 9 -9.64 2.59 3.18
CA PHE A 9 -9.50 2.92 1.76
C PHE A 9 -10.85 2.82 1.01
N LEU A 10 -11.57 1.71 1.19
CA LEU A 10 -12.86 1.48 0.54
C LEU A 10 -13.92 2.47 1.01
N MET A 11 -13.93 2.81 2.30
CA MET A 11 -14.85 3.80 2.87
C MET A 11 -14.61 5.18 2.27
N ILE A 12 -13.35 5.63 2.20
CA ILE A 12 -13.00 6.93 1.61
C ILE A 12 -13.33 6.94 0.12
N LYS A 13 -12.94 5.90 -0.63
CA LYS A 13 -13.27 5.76 -2.06
C LYS A 13 -14.78 5.84 -2.29
N ARG A 14 -15.57 5.19 -1.44
CA ARG A 14 -17.04 5.22 -1.51
C ARG A 14 -17.61 6.60 -1.15
N ALA A 15 -17.07 7.26 -0.12
CA ALA A 15 -17.48 8.60 0.27
C ALA A 15 -17.21 9.63 -0.84
N LEU A 16 -16.04 9.55 -1.49
CA LEU A 16 -15.69 10.40 -2.64
C LEU A 16 -16.64 10.19 -3.83
N LEU A 17 -16.93 8.92 -4.17
CA LEU A 17 -17.90 8.57 -5.22
C LEU A 17 -19.30 9.14 -4.92
N LEU A 18 -19.73 9.06 -3.65
CA LEU A 18 -21.05 9.49 -3.23
C LEU A 18 -21.11 10.98 -2.81
N ARG A 19 -20.04 11.75 -2.96
CA ARG A 19 -19.98 13.16 -2.55
C ARG A 19 -21.18 14.01 -3.05
N PRO A 20 -21.67 13.88 -4.30
CA PRO A 20 -22.85 14.62 -4.74
C PRO A 20 -24.13 14.20 -4.00
N ALA A 21 -24.32 12.89 -3.81
CA ALA A 21 -25.47 12.33 -3.11
C ALA A 21 -25.45 12.71 -1.62
N ILE A 22 -24.29 12.66 -0.96
CA ILE A 22 -24.10 13.11 0.43
C ILE A 22 -24.45 14.59 0.54
N SER A 23 -23.98 15.41 -0.39
CA SER A 23 -24.27 16.85 -0.39
C SER A 23 -25.76 17.12 -0.55
N GLN A 24 -26.42 16.47 -1.51
CA GLN A 24 -27.87 16.58 -1.73
C GLN A 24 -28.67 16.11 -0.50
N PHE A 25 -28.29 14.95 0.06
CA PHE A 25 -28.93 14.37 1.24
C PHE A 25 -28.88 15.32 2.43
N LEU A 26 -27.72 15.91 2.72
CA LEU A 26 -27.57 16.85 3.83
C LEU A 26 -28.32 18.17 3.60
N THR A 27 -28.54 18.58 2.34
CA THR A 27 -29.30 19.79 2.01
C THR A 27 -30.82 19.60 1.97
N ALA A 28 -31.31 18.37 1.93
CA ALA A 28 -32.74 18.08 1.90
C ALA A 28 -33.43 18.49 3.21
N ASP A 29 -34.64 19.04 3.13
CA ASP A 29 -35.35 19.65 4.28
C ASP A 29 -35.50 18.70 5.48
N ASN A 30 -35.69 17.40 5.22
CA ASN A 30 -35.81 16.36 6.25
C ASN A 30 -34.53 16.18 7.09
N TYR A 31 -33.37 16.57 6.57
CA TYR A 31 -32.05 16.34 7.16
C TYR A 31 -31.24 17.62 7.41
N ARG A 32 -31.82 18.79 7.13
CA ARG A 32 -31.18 20.10 7.42
C ARG A 32 -30.78 20.27 8.88
N HIS A 33 -31.45 19.59 9.81
CA HIS A 33 -31.06 19.62 11.23
C HIS A 33 -29.64 19.05 11.47
N LEU A 34 -29.19 18.11 10.63
CA LEU A 34 -27.81 17.58 10.66
C LEU A 34 -26.80 18.64 10.22
N MET A 35 -27.17 19.51 9.25
CA MET A 35 -26.32 20.63 8.81
C MET A 35 -26.08 21.68 9.90
N THR A 36 -27.00 21.83 10.86
CA THR A 36 -26.82 22.72 12.02
C THR A 36 -25.79 22.19 13.02
N GLN A 37 -25.43 20.90 12.95
CA GLN A 37 -24.28 20.39 13.68
C GLN A 37 -23.02 20.78 12.90
N ALA A 38 -22.20 21.66 13.48
CA ALA A 38 -21.00 22.25 12.85
C ALA A 38 -19.99 21.23 12.28
N ASN A 39 -20.15 19.94 12.57
CA ASN A 39 -19.25 18.86 12.19
C ASN A 39 -19.82 17.92 11.10
N ALA A 40 -21.06 18.10 10.64
CA ALA A 40 -21.67 17.16 9.70
C ALA A 40 -21.20 17.35 8.24
N ARG A 41 -20.61 18.51 7.91
CA ARG A 41 -20.21 18.86 6.56
C ARG A 41 -18.71 19.02 6.42
N LEU A 42 -18.12 18.18 5.58
CA LEU A 42 -16.75 18.34 5.10
C LEU A 42 -16.64 19.59 4.21
N ALA A 43 -15.69 20.47 4.53
CA ALA A 43 -15.34 21.60 3.68
C ALA A 43 -14.68 21.10 2.38
N PRO A 44 -14.67 21.92 1.31
CA PRO A 44 -13.99 21.53 0.06
C PRO A 44 -12.52 21.11 0.27
N VAL A 45 -11.83 21.72 1.23
CA VAL A 45 -10.46 21.36 1.61
C VAL A 45 -10.38 19.96 2.22
N ASP A 46 -11.34 19.57 3.07
CA ASP A 46 -11.34 18.24 3.70
C ASP A 46 -11.60 17.13 2.66
N TRP A 47 -12.45 17.41 1.66
CA TRP A 47 -12.63 16.51 0.53
C TRP A 47 -11.34 16.30 -0.25
N LYS A 48 -10.53 17.35 -0.42
CA LYS A 48 -9.23 17.26 -1.07
C LYS A 48 -8.24 16.42 -0.25
N ILE A 49 -8.19 16.63 1.06
CA ILE A 49 -7.39 15.80 1.98
C ILE A 49 -7.82 14.32 1.88
N LEU A 50 -9.12 14.03 1.76
CA LEU A 50 -9.60 12.66 1.56
C LEU A 50 -9.14 12.04 0.24
N GLU A 51 -9.06 12.82 -0.85
CA GLU A 51 -8.50 12.36 -2.12
C GLU A 51 -7.01 12.02 -1.97
N ASP A 52 -6.26 12.87 -1.27
CA ASP A 52 -4.83 12.68 -1.05
C ASP A 52 -4.57 11.46 -0.13
N ILE A 53 -5.37 11.27 0.93
CA ILE A 53 -5.34 10.07 1.78
C ILE A 53 -5.70 8.82 0.97
N LYS A 54 -6.72 8.89 0.10
CA LYS A 54 -7.10 7.76 -0.76
C LYS A 54 -5.93 7.34 -1.64
N ASP A 55 -5.22 8.29 -2.23
CA ASP A 55 -4.09 8.05 -3.11
C ASP A 55 -2.92 7.36 -2.38
N VAL A 56 -2.59 7.81 -1.17
CA VAL A 56 -1.59 7.14 -0.32
C VAL A 56 -2.04 5.72 0.08
N LEU A 57 -3.31 5.55 0.47
CA LEU A 57 -3.86 4.24 0.88
C LEU A 57 -4.10 3.26 -0.28
N GLU A 58 -4.07 3.74 -1.52
CA GLU A 58 -4.19 2.89 -2.71
C GLU A 58 -2.98 1.96 -2.84
N VAL A 59 -1.79 2.44 -2.48
CA VAL A 59 -0.55 1.66 -2.51
C VAL A 59 -0.66 0.36 -1.68
N PRO A 60 -0.94 0.40 -0.35
CA PRO A 60 -1.08 -0.82 0.44
C PRO A 60 -2.30 -1.65 0.03
N HIS A 61 -3.37 -1.02 -0.49
CA HIS A 61 -4.53 -1.74 -1.01
C HIS A 61 -4.15 -2.64 -2.20
N LEU A 62 -3.44 -2.09 -3.18
CA LEU A 62 -2.99 -2.82 -4.37
C LEU A 62 -1.97 -3.90 -4.03
N PHE A 63 -1.03 -3.59 -3.15
CA PHE A 63 -0.10 -4.57 -2.59
C PHE A 63 -0.84 -5.77 -1.98
N GLN A 64 -1.83 -5.50 -1.12
CA GLN A 64 -2.64 -6.54 -0.48
C GLN A 64 -3.42 -7.36 -1.51
N GLN A 65 -4.03 -6.73 -2.51
CA GLN A 65 -4.73 -7.43 -3.60
C GLN A 65 -3.77 -8.32 -4.39
N HIS A 66 -2.56 -7.82 -4.71
CA HIS A 66 -1.56 -8.58 -5.44
C HIS A 66 -1.17 -9.85 -4.70
N LEU A 67 -0.81 -9.74 -3.41
CA LEU A 67 -0.50 -10.90 -2.57
C LEU A 67 -1.73 -11.78 -2.32
N SER A 68 -2.94 -11.25 -2.26
CA SER A 68 -4.12 -12.10 -2.04
C SER A 68 -4.52 -12.89 -3.29
N SER A 69 -4.14 -12.42 -4.49
CA SER A 69 -4.58 -12.98 -5.77
C SER A 69 -3.85 -14.25 -6.22
N LYS A 70 -2.65 -14.55 -5.68
CA LYS A 70 -1.82 -15.66 -6.17
C LYS A 70 -2.18 -16.97 -5.46
N LYS A 71 -2.29 -18.04 -6.24
CA LYS A 71 -2.57 -19.41 -5.76
C LYS A 71 -1.31 -20.17 -5.31
N THR A 72 -0.12 -19.68 -5.68
CA THR A 72 1.19 -20.27 -5.36
C THR A 72 1.80 -19.62 -4.11
N PRO A 73 2.62 -20.33 -3.31
CA PRO A 73 3.19 -19.79 -2.07
C PRO A 73 4.01 -18.53 -2.34
N ILE A 74 3.52 -17.41 -1.81
CA ILE A 74 3.97 -16.03 -2.08
C ILE A 74 5.05 -15.60 -1.08
N LEU A 75 5.52 -16.56 -0.29
CA LEU A 75 6.42 -16.30 0.81
C LEU A 75 7.71 -15.62 0.33
N CYS A 76 8.23 -16.04 -0.82
CA CYS A 76 9.41 -15.41 -1.44
C CYS A 76 9.16 -14.00 -1.99
N TRP A 77 7.93 -13.63 -2.31
CA TRP A 77 7.59 -12.34 -2.90
C TRP A 77 7.23 -11.28 -1.87
N ALA A 78 6.94 -11.67 -0.63
CA ALA A 78 6.55 -10.74 0.43
C ALA A 78 7.60 -9.65 0.68
N LEU A 79 8.88 -10.03 0.78
CA LEU A 79 9.97 -9.09 1.03
C LEU A 79 10.20 -8.14 -0.16
N LEU A 80 10.16 -8.68 -1.39
CA LEU A 80 10.28 -7.89 -2.61
C LEU A 80 9.14 -6.87 -2.73
N ALA A 81 7.94 -7.30 -2.40
CA ALA A 81 6.77 -6.45 -2.48
C ALA A 81 6.82 -5.35 -1.40
N PHE A 82 7.35 -5.62 -0.19
CA PHE A 82 7.56 -4.58 0.83
C PHE A 82 8.56 -3.52 0.34
N ALA A 83 9.67 -3.93 -0.26
CA ALA A 83 10.66 -3.02 -0.83
C ALA A 83 10.03 -2.13 -1.93
N ALA A 84 9.23 -2.72 -2.83
CA ALA A 84 8.51 -1.97 -3.85
C ALA A 84 7.49 -0.99 -3.24
N MET A 85 6.82 -1.37 -2.16
CA MET A 85 5.87 -0.49 -1.48
C MET A 85 6.56 0.71 -0.82
N ILE A 86 7.73 0.52 -0.21
CA ILE A 86 8.53 1.61 0.36
C ILE A 86 8.94 2.61 -0.73
N GLN A 87 9.32 2.13 -1.92
CA GLN A 87 9.63 3.00 -3.06
C GLN A 87 8.43 3.87 -3.46
N LEU A 88 7.26 3.26 -3.62
CA LEU A 88 6.02 3.99 -3.94
C LEU A 88 5.65 5.00 -2.83
N TYR A 89 5.87 4.66 -1.57
CA TYR A 89 5.69 5.60 -0.46
C TYR A 89 6.64 6.79 -0.51
N ASN A 90 7.88 6.61 -0.96
CA ASN A 90 8.80 7.73 -1.16
C ASN A 90 8.33 8.65 -2.29
N GLU A 91 7.81 8.10 -3.39
CA GLU A 91 7.18 8.90 -4.45
C GLU A 91 5.96 9.68 -3.91
N LYS A 92 5.11 9.02 -3.12
CA LYS A 92 3.95 9.68 -2.48
C LYS A 92 4.34 10.73 -1.44
N LEU A 93 5.54 10.65 -0.88
CA LEU A 93 6.04 11.66 0.07
C LEU A 93 6.29 13.00 -0.63
N ASP A 94 6.79 12.95 -1.85
CA ASP A 94 7.03 14.13 -2.69
C ASP A 94 5.71 14.74 -3.19
N GLU A 95 4.73 13.90 -3.51
CA GLU A 95 3.39 14.33 -3.95
C GLU A 95 2.56 14.91 -2.80
N HIS A 96 2.62 14.29 -1.61
CA HIS A 96 1.76 14.59 -0.46
C HIS A 96 2.56 14.88 0.82
N PRO A 97 3.37 15.96 0.86
CA PRO A 97 4.23 16.25 2.02
C PRO A 97 3.46 16.48 3.32
N HIS A 98 2.20 16.91 3.24
CA HIS A 98 1.32 17.07 4.40
C HIS A 98 0.92 15.73 5.05
N LEU A 99 1.03 14.61 4.33
CA LEU A 99 0.81 13.25 4.83
C LEU A 99 2.11 12.54 5.23
N ALA A 100 3.25 13.26 5.23
CA ALA A 100 4.56 12.67 5.47
C ALA A 100 4.66 11.84 6.75
N ASN A 101 4.02 12.28 7.83
CA ASN A 101 4.02 11.54 9.09
C ASN A 101 3.34 10.18 8.96
N ALA A 102 2.21 10.12 8.25
CA ALA A 102 1.48 8.87 8.02
C ALA A 102 2.25 7.94 7.08
N ILE A 103 2.81 8.47 5.98
CA ILE A 103 3.61 7.72 5.02
C ILE A 103 4.84 7.11 5.71
N ARG A 104 5.61 7.92 6.45
CA ARG A 104 6.80 7.44 7.18
C ARG A 104 6.45 6.40 8.25
N ALA A 105 5.33 6.57 8.96
CA ALA A 105 4.85 5.57 9.91
C ALA A 105 4.52 4.24 9.20
N GLY A 106 3.93 4.32 8.01
CA GLY A 106 3.70 3.18 7.13
C GLY A 106 5.00 2.51 6.70
N SER A 107 5.98 3.25 6.18
CA SER A 107 7.29 2.72 5.77
C SER A 107 8.00 2.03 6.93
N LYS A 108 8.07 2.69 8.10
CA LYS A 108 8.67 2.10 9.31
C LYS A 108 8.01 0.77 9.68
N LYS A 109 6.68 0.69 9.53
CA LYS A 109 5.97 -0.55 9.85
C LYS A 109 6.32 -1.69 8.91
N LEU A 110 6.62 -1.39 7.64
CA LEU A 110 7.08 -2.37 6.67
C LEU A 110 8.48 -2.85 6.98
N ASP A 111 9.37 -1.95 7.39
CA ASP A 111 10.72 -2.32 7.84
C ASP A 111 10.65 -3.31 9.01
N GLU A 112 9.81 -3.02 10.03
CA GLU A 112 9.57 -3.94 11.16
C GLU A 112 9.03 -5.32 10.70
N TYR A 113 8.23 -5.37 9.64
CA TYR A 113 7.74 -6.64 9.10
C TYR A 113 8.81 -7.36 8.27
N ALA A 114 9.61 -6.62 7.50
CA ALA A 114 10.72 -7.17 6.73
C ALA A 114 11.76 -7.81 7.65
N GLU A 115 12.11 -7.17 8.76
CA GLU A 115 13.00 -7.71 9.79
C GLU A 115 12.50 -9.06 10.33
N LYS A 116 11.21 -9.13 10.72
CA LYS A 116 10.59 -10.36 11.22
C LYS A 116 10.52 -11.47 10.17
N ILE A 117 10.32 -11.11 8.90
CA ILE A 117 10.33 -12.07 7.79
C ILE A 117 11.73 -12.67 7.61
N CYS A 118 12.78 -11.86 7.72
CA CYS A 118 14.16 -12.33 7.64
C CYS A 118 14.53 -13.28 8.78
N GLU A 119 13.93 -13.13 9.97
CA GLU A 119 14.13 -14.06 11.09
C GLU A 119 13.43 -15.41 10.88
N ALA A 120 12.45 -15.50 9.98
CA ALA A 120 11.67 -16.70 9.74
C ALA A 120 12.29 -17.57 8.62
N PRO A 121 12.87 -18.75 8.93
CA PRO A 121 13.58 -19.57 7.94
C PRO A 121 12.74 -19.99 6.75
N ALA A 122 11.42 -20.12 6.93
CA ALA A 122 10.49 -20.47 5.86
C ALA A 122 10.55 -19.47 4.69
N TYR A 123 10.66 -18.17 4.96
CA TYR A 123 10.74 -17.14 3.92
C TYR A 123 12.06 -17.22 3.16
N ILE A 124 13.17 -17.42 3.87
CA ILE A 124 14.51 -17.59 3.28
C ILE A 124 14.53 -18.84 2.37
N LEU A 125 14.03 -19.97 2.88
CA LEU A 125 13.96 -21.22 2.13
C LEU A 125 13.08 -21.07 0.89
N ALA A 126 11.92 -20.42 1.01
CA ALA A 126 11.06 -20.16 -0.13
C ALA A 126 11.72 -19.29 -1.21
N MET A 127 12.52 -18.29 -0.82
CA MET A 127 13.30 -17.49 -1.77
C MET A 127 14.38 -18.33 -2.46
N GLY A 128 15.10 -19.18 -1.72
CA GLY A 128 16.13 -20.07 -2.28
C GLY A 128 15.59 -21.14 -3.23
N ILE A 129 14.38 -21.67 -2.98
CA ILE A 129 13.76 -22.72 -3.79
C ILE A 129 13.23 -22.19 -5.14
N VAL A 130 12.77 -20.94 -5.20
CA VAL A 130 12.17 -20.35 -6.41
C VAL A 130 13.21 -19.99 -7.48
N SER A 131 14.50 -20.04 -7.17
CA SER A 131 15.57 -19.73 -8.12
C SER A 131 16.49 -20.92 -8.45
N PRO A 132 16.15 -21.73 -9.47
CA PRO A 132 17.12 -22.62 -10.10
C PRO A 132 18.21 -21.88 -10.89
N ARG A 133 18.13 -20.54 -11.03
CA ARG A 133 19.10 -19.69 -11.75
C ARG A 133 20.04 -18.87 -10.86
N GLN A 134 19.92 -18.95 -9.52
CA GLN A 134 20.71 -18.11 -8.59
C GLN A 134 21.87 -18.85 -7.90
N THR A 135 22.34 -19.99 -8.43
CA THR A 135 23.51 -20.69 -7.88
C THR A 135 24.81 -20.00 -8.28
N ALA A 136 25.07 -18.80 -7.76
CA ALA A 136 26.41 -18.21 -7.65
C ALA A 136 26.38 -16.87 -6.89
N ILE A 137 25.76 -16.80 -5.70
CA ILE A 137 26.00 -15.64 -4.83
C ILE A 137 26.24 -16.14 -3.41
N HIS A 138 27.52 -16.10 -3.04
CA HIS A 138 28.04 -16.31 -1.71
C HIS A 138 27.22 -15.47 -0.73
N THR A 139 26.71 -16.11 0.31
CA THR A 139 25.98 -15.50 1.41
C THR A 139 26.91 -14.61 2.22
N ASP A 140 27.20 -13.42 1.72
CA ASP A 140 27.85 -12.36 2.49
C ASP A 140 27.23 -11.03 2.08
N ASN A 141 26.45 -10.46 3.01
CA ASN A 141 25.75 -9.17 2.96
C ASN A 141 24.30 -9.18 2.46
N LEU A 142 23.37 -8.94 3.40
CA LEU A 142 21.94 -8.68 3.16
C LEU A 142 21.71 -7.60 2.08
N HIS A 143 22.61 -6.62 1.98
CA HIS A 143 22.57 -5.58 0.94
C HIS A 143 22.52 -6.16 -0.48
N ASN A 144 23.17 -7.30 -0.72
CA ASN A 144 23.27 -7.89 -2.06
C ASN A 144 22.00 -8.64 -2.47
N VAL A 145 21.24 -9.17 -1.50
CA VAL A 145 19.92 -9.78 -1.74
C VAL A 145 18.90 -8.72 -2.12
N TYR A 146 18.93 -7.55 -1.44
CA TYR A 146 18.10 -6.40 -1.80
C TYR A 146 18.43 -5.87 -3.21
N VAL A 147 19.71 -5.75 -3.57
CA VAL A 147 20.13 -5.27 -4.90
C VAL A 147 19.76 -6.26 -6.02
N CYS A 148 19.91 -7.57 -5.79
CA CYS A 148 19.52 -8.60 -6.75
C CYS A 148 17.99 -8.69 -6.91
N GLY A 149 17.25 -8.56 -5.81
CA GLY A 149 15.79 -8.43 -5.83
C GLY A 149 15.31 -7.17 -6.56
N LEU A 150 16.00 -6.04 -6.38
CA LEU A 150 15.73 -4.79 -7.10
C LEU A 150 15.98 -4.94 -8.61
N LEU A 151 17.06 -5.58 -9.03
CA LEU A 151 17.36 -5.79 -10.47
C LEU A 151 16.31 -6.67 -11.15
N VAL A 152 15.89 -7.76 -10.50
CA VAL A 152 14.83 -8.64 -11.02
C VAL A 152 13.48 -7.93 -10.99
N CYS A 153 13.21 -7.08 -9.99
CA CYS A 153 12.06 -6.18 -10.01
C CYS A 153 12.15 -5.21 -11.19
N THR A 154 13.28 -4.56 -11.46
CA THR A 154 13.40 -3.66 -12.62
C THR A 154 13.20 -4.38 -13.94
N GLU A 155 13.69 -5.62 -14.10
CA GLU A 155 13.48 -6.40 -15.34
C GLU A 155 12.05 -6.96 -15.46
N TYR A 156 11.44 -7.41 -14.35
CA TYR A 156 10.06 -7.90 -14.33
C TYR A 156 9.04 -6.75 -14.46
N LEU A 157 9.33 -5.57 -13.90
CA LEU A 157 8.55 -4.34 -14.03
C LEU A 157 8.81 -3.62 -15.37
N ALA A 158 9.98 -3.82 -15.99
CA ALA A 158 10.27 -3.35 -17.35
C ALA A 158 9.58 -4.22 -18.42
N GLY A 159 9.50 -5.54 -18.20
CA GLY A 159 8.79 -6.47 -19.10
C GLY A 159 7.27 -6.53 -18.86
N LYS A 160 6.83 -6.27 -17.63
CA LYS A 160 5.44 -5.96 -17.29
C LYS A 160 5.45 -4.59 -16.68
N ARG A 161 5.23 -3.57 -17.52
CA ARG A 161 4.80 -2.24 -17.07
C ARG A 161 3.86 -2.48 -15.89
N LEU A 162 4.27 -2.13 -14.68
CA LEU A 162 3.40 -2.16 -13.53
C LEU A 162 2.41 -1.02 -13.78
N VAL A 163 1.43 -1.30 -14.63
CA VAL A 163 0.23 -0.50 -14.75
C VAL A 163 -0.52 -0.84 -13.48
N ILE A 164 -0.21 -0.07 -12.45
CA ILE A 164 -1.16 0.24 -11.40
C ILE A 164 -2.34 0.96 -12.08
#